data_AF-A0A7V7NSG2-F1
#
_entry.id   AF-A0A7V7NSG2-F1
#
_cell.length_a   1.000
_cell.length_b   1.000
_cell.length_c   1.000
_cell.angle_alpha   90.00
_cell.angle_beta   90.00
_cell.angle_gamma   90.00
#
_symmetry.space_group_name_H-M   'P 1'
#
loop_
_entity.id
_entity.type
_entity.pdbx_description
1 polymer ?
#
loop_
_entity_poly.entity_id
_entity_poly.type
_entity_poly.pdbx_seq_one_letter_code
_entity_poly.pdbx_strand_id
1 'polypeptide(L)'
;MPDSVLLQEILKYGNLLISPVFIAGATYWLKCKIDTANSRTKMEQDRKTAEELGKIKQKLDDANFPNILSKLASTTELVETIQNEISNKSWVNQQIFPIRQEIMQIVTRAVTDLRELVYLRNQAYLNFHHIYYENCGFSGGGFDVPFYADPKHQEEAERREAEYWAFAEKEIEFEKSKHKKKYSSHEYKEKDELLFTSVICHIESVLSKLSLNQAILSPNTVELSDFFEYAKTKLTSSQQFDHDEGISEWEWSEYMIEENEKFLAEIDKQHSHINELTKTELFFDSSNNF
;
A
#
# COMPACT_ATOMS: atom_id res chain seq x y z
N MET A 1 -9.30 57.59 -20.62
CA MET A 1 -8.47 58.47 -21.46
C MET A 1 -7.64 59.42 -20.58
N PRO A 2 -6.45 58.98 -20.15
CA PRO A 2 -5.34 59.91 -19.89
C PRO A 2 -3.98 59.41 -20.45
N ASP A 3 -3.91 58.21 -21.03
CA ASP A 3 -2.65 57.55 -21.39
C ASP A 3 -1.94 58.16 -22.61
N SER A 4 -2.63 58.98 -23.41
CA SER A 4 -2.03 59.62 -24.59
C SER A 4 -1.26 60.91 -24.29
N VAL A 5 -1.42 61.50 -23.10
CA VAL A 5 -0.75 62.76 -22.73
C VAL A 5 0.66 62.48 -22.20
N LEU A 6 0.84 61.40 -21.43
CA LEU A 6 2.14 60.96 -20.89
C LEU A 6 3.12 60.55 -22.00
N LEU A 7 2.66 59.83 -23.03
CA LEU A 7 3.49 59.43 -24.16
C LEU A 7 3.93 60.61 -25.05
N GLN A 8 3.10 61.66 -25.14
CA GLN A 8 3.46 62.88 -25.89
C GLN A 8 4.42 63.80 -25.12
N GLU A 9 4.42 63.78 -23.78
CA GLU A 9 5.42 64.49 -22.97
C GLU A 9 6.80 63.81 -22.97
N ILE A 10 6.84 62.47 -23.02
CA ILE A 10 8.10 61.71 -23.09
C ILE A 10 8.81 61.92 -24.45
N LEU A 11 8.06 62.03 -25.54
CA LEU A 11 8.63 62.29 -26.89
C LEU A 11 9.07 63.76 -27.10
N LYS A 12 8.53 64.72 -26.35
CA LYS A 12 8.88 66.15 -26.50
C LYS A 12 10.19 66.56 -25.81
N TYR A 13 10.68 65.75 -24.87
CA TYR A 13 11.93 65.98 -24.13
C TYR A 13 12.97 64.86 -24.28
N GLY A 14 12.75 63.95 -25.23
CA GLY A 14 13.52 62.71 -25.39
C GLY A 14 14.95 62.84 -25.94
N ASN A 15 15.67 63.94 -25.75
CA ASN A 15 17.08 64.00 -26.20
C ASN A 15 18.05 64.85 -25.36
N LEU A 16 17.69 65.28 -24.16
CA LEU A 16 18.65 65.86 -23.22
C LEU A 16 18.62 65.10 -21.89
N LEU A 17 19.77 64.53 -21.51
CA LEU A 17 20.10 63.94 -20.18
C LEU A 17 19.95 62.40 -20.01
N ILE A 18 20.41 61.61 -20.98
CA ILE A 18 20.70 60.18 -20.75
C ILE A 18 22.17 60.03 -20.32
N SER A 19 22.50 60.52 -19.12
CA SER A 19 23.75 60.14 -18.45
C SER A 19 23.54 58.80 -17.73
N PRO A 20 24.49 57.84 -17.80
CA PRO A 20 24.40 56.57 -17.06
C PRO A 20 24.12 56.77 -15.56
N VAL A 21 24.63 57.85 -14.97
CA VAL A 21 24.38 58.23 -13.57
C VAL A 21 22.93 58.63 -13.33
N PHE A 22 22.30 59.32 -14.28
CA PHE A 22 20.90 59.73 -14.17
C PHE A 22 19.95 58.54 -14.33
N ILE A 23 20.25 57.62 -15.26
CA ILE A 23 19.50 56.35 -15.39
C ILE A 23 19.66 55.51 -14.13
N ALA A 24 20.86 55.40 -13.57
CA ALA A 24 21.11 54.68 -12.32
C ALA A 24 20.37 55.31 -11.14
N GLY A 25 20.36 56.65 -11.04
CA GLY A 25 19.61 57.37 -10.02
C GLY A 25 18.09 57.20 -10.16
N ALA A 26 17.56 57.29 -11.39
CA ALA A 26 16.15 57.11 -11.68
C ALA A 26 15.68 55.67 -11.42
N THR A 27 16.48 54.67 -11.82
CA THR A 27 16.19 53.25 -11.55
C THR A 27 16.28 52.91 -10.07
N TYR A 28 17.26 53.47 -9.34
CA TYR A 28 17.33 53.33 -7.89
C TYR A 28 16.12 53.97 -7.18
N TRP A 29 15.71 55.16 -7.62
CA TRP A 29 14.51 55.83 -7.09
C TRP A 29 13.23 55.04 -7.38
N LEU A 30 13.09 54.50 -8.59
CA LEU A 30 11.96 53.64 -8.97
C LEU A 30 11.93 52.36 -8.13
N LYS A 31 13.10 51.73 -7.92
CA LYS A 31 13.26 50.55 -7.07
C LYS A 31 12.86 50.86 -5.62
N CYS A 32 13.33 51.96 -5.04
CA CYS A 32 12.91 52.37 -3.69
C CYS A 32 11.39 52.58 -3.59
N LYS A 33 10.75 53.16 -4.62
CA LYS A 33 9.28 53.30 -4.63
C LYS A 33 8.54 51.98 -4.73
N ILE A 34 9.02 51.06 -5.57
CA ILE A 34 8.44 49.71 -5.71
C ILE A 34 8.63 48.92 -4.41
N ASP A 35 9.80 48.99 -3.79
CA ASP A 35 10.09 48.32 -2.51
C ASP A 35 9.22 48.88 -1.38
N THR A 36 8.98 50.20 -1.36
CA THR A 36 8.07 50.85 -0.38
C THR A 36 6.59 50.50 -0.65
N ALA A 37 6.21 50.34 -1.91
CA ALA A 37 4.86 49.90 -2.26
C ALA A 37 4.65 48.42 -1.87
N ASN A 38 5.63 47.56 -2.14
CA ASN A 38 5.64 46.16 -1.77
C ASN A 38 5.67 45.96 -0.25
N SER A 39 6.41 46.79 0.49
CA SER A 39 6.40 46.71 1.95
C SER A 39 5.04 47.11 2.52
N ARG A 40 4.36 48.09 1.93
CA ARG A 40 2.99 48.48 2.34
C ARG A 40 1.97 47.39 2.03
N THR A 41 1.99 46.80 0.83
CA THR A 41 1.10 45.68 0.49
C THR A 41 1.38 44.46 1.35
N LYS A 42 2.64 44.17 1.65
CA LYS A 42 3.02 43.09 2.58
C LYS A 42 2.53 43.34 4.00
N MET A 43 2.68 44.56 4.53
CA MET A 43 2.13 44.90 5.85
C MET A 43 0.60 44.85 5.89
N GLU A 44 -0.08 45.23 4.81
CA GLU A 44 -1.55 45.12 4.70
C GLU A 44 -2.00 43.65 4.63
N GLN A 45 -1.26 42.79 3.91
CA GLN A 45 -1.48 41.35 3.89
C GLN A 45 -1.24 40.73 5.26
N ASP A 46 -0.10 41.01 5.90
CA ASP A 46 0.24 40.49 7.22
C ASP A 46 -0.80 40.93 8.27
N ARG A 47 -1.32 42.17 8.17
CA ARG A 47 -2.43 42.65 9.02
C ARG A 47 -3.72 41.87 8.79
N LYS A 48 -4.10 41.62 7.54
CA LYS A 48 -5.29 40.82 7.21
C LYS A 48 -5.15 39.36 7.67
N THR A 49 -3.98 38.77 7.47
CA THR A 49 -3.67 37.41 7.93
C THR A 49 -3.69 37.33 9.45
N ALA A 50 -3.19 38.33 10.17
CA ALA A 50 -3.29 38.41 11.63
C ALA A 50 -4.74 38.59 12.12
N GLU A 51 -5.56 39.37 11.40
CA GLU A 51 -7.01 39.50 11.70
C GLU A 51 -7.76 38.17 11.44
N GLU A 52 -7.42 37.42 10.39
CA GLU A 52 -7.99 36.10 10.11
C GLU A 52 -7.56 35.04 11.13
N LEU A 53 -6.26 34.99 11.48
CA LEU A 53 -5.75 34.15 12.57
C LEU A 53 -6.39 34.50 13.91
N GLY A 54 -6.61 35.79 14.18
CA GLY A 54 -7.34 36.26 15.36
C GLY A 54 -8.77 35.75 15.40
N LYS A 55 -9.49 35.81 14.27
CA LYS A 55 -10.85 35.26 14.14
C LYS A 55 -10.90 33.74 14.28
N ILE A 56 -9.89 33.01 13.75
CA ILE A 56 -9.80 31.55 13.91
C ILE A 56 -9.52 31.19 15.37
N LYS A 57 -8.58 31.88 16.02
CA LYS A 57 -8.28 31.69 17.43
C LYS A 57 -9.49 31.99 18.31
N GLN A 58 -10.20 33.09 18.04
CA GLN A 58 -11.42 33.44 18.76
C GLN A 58 -12.52 32.39 18.55
N LYS A 59 -12.69 31.86 17.33
CA LYS A 59 -13.60 30.73 17.08
C LYS A 59 -13.17 29.43 17.79
N LEU A 60 -11.87 29.20 17.96
CA LEU A 60 -11.34 28.03 18.66
C LEU A 60 -11.51 28.14 20.19
N ASP A 61 -11.32 29.34 20.73
CA ASP A 61 -11.57 29.67 22.13
C ASP A 61 -13.08 29.64 22.43
N ASP A 62 -13.93 30.17 21.55
CA ASP A 62 -15.40 30.13 21.64
C ASP A 62 -15.96 28.71 21.48
N ALA A 63 -15.29 27.85 20.70
CA ALA A 63 -15.64 26.44 20.56
C ALA A 63 -15.31 25.61 21.81
N ASN A 64 -14.71 26.20 22.85
CA ASN A 64 -14.41 25.56 24.12
C ASN A 64 -13.69 24.21 23.93
N PHE A 65 -12.72 24.19 23.02
CA PHE A 65 -11.99 22.99 22.61
C PHE A 65 -11.40 22.18 23.79
N PRO A 66 -10.88 22.80 24.87
CA PRO A 66 -10.44 22.06 26.06
C PRO A 66 -11.58 21.31 26.76
N ASN A 67 -12.78 21.89 26.78
CA ASN A 67 -13.97 21.26 27.34
C ASN A 67 -14.53 20.17 26.41
N ILE A 68 -14.38 20.31 25.08
CA ILE A 68 -14.71 19.25 24.12
C ILE A 68 -13.72 18.08 24.26
N LEU A 69 -12.41 18.34 24.37
CA LEU A 69 -11.39 17.32 24.63
C LEU A 69 -11.61 16.64 25.99
N SER A 70 -11.89 17.41 27.04
CA SER A 70 -12.24 16.89 28.36
C SER A 70 -13.51 16.03 28.30
N LYS A 71 -14.54 16.48 27.59
CA LYS A 71 -15.76 15.70 27.39
C LYS A 71 -15.46 14.43 26.61
N LEU A 72 -14.72 14.50 25.51
CA LEU A 72 -14.35 13.34 24.71
C LEU A 72 -13.58 12.32 25.56
N ALA A 73 -12.54 12.74 26.27
CA ALA A 73 -11.77 11.91 27.19
C ALA A 73 -12.66 11.32 28.30
N SER A 74 -13.54 12.12 28.90
CA SER A 74 -14.49 11.62 29.90
C SER A 74 -15.50 10.65 29.30
N THR A 75 -15.87 10.80 28.03
CA THR A 75 -16.79 9.89 27.34
C THR A 75 -16.09 8.59 27.00
N THR A 76 -14.81 8.63 26.61
CA THR A 76 -13.96 7.46 26.42
C THR A 76 -13.78 6.68 27.72
N GLU A 77 -13.46 7.37 28.82
CA GLU A 77 -13.37 6.75 30.16
C GLU A 77 -14.71 6.14 30.60
N LEU A 78 -15.82 6.80 30.30
CA LEU A 78 -17.17 6.29 30.60
C LEU A 78 -17.52 5.08 29.71
N VAL A 79 -17.13 5.09 28.44
CA VAL A 79 -17.28 3.95 27.53
C VAL A 79 -16.43 2.76 28.01
N GLU A 80 -15.17 2.99 28.39
CA GLU A 80 -14.29 1.96 28.96
C GLU A 80 -14.84 1.42 30.29
N THR A 81 -15.36 2.30 31.15
CA THR A 81 -15.98 1.91 32.43
C THR A 81 -17.24 1.10 32.21
N ILE A 82 -18.12 1.51 31.29
CA ILE A 82 -19.32 0.76 30.91
C ILE A 82 -18.93 -0.59 30.27
N GLN A 83 -17.94 -0.60 29.38
CA GLN A 83 -17.44 -1.82 28.74
C GLN A 83 -16.90 -2.80 29.78
N ASN A 84 -16.17 -2.31 30.79
CA ASN A 84 -15.68 -3.11 31.92
C ASN A 84 -16.81 -3.57 32.85
N GLU A 85 -17.78 -2.72 33.20
CA GLU A 85 -18.93 -3.10 34.03
C GLU A 85 -19.87 -4.09 33.34
N ILE A 86 -20.07 -3.96 32.03
CA ILE A 86 -20.83 -4.88 31.19
C ILE A 86 -20.08 -6.21 31.08
N SER A 87 -18.76 -6.18 30.88
CA SER A 87 -17.91 -7.38 30.81
C SER A 87 -17.79 -8.10 32.16
N ASN A 88 -18.05 -7.44 33.29
CA ASN A 88 -18.04 -8.08 34.62
C ASN A 88 -19.36 -8.76 35.00
N LYS A 89 -20.45 -8.58 34.23
CA LYS A 89 -21.73 -9.24 34.50
C LYS A 89 -21.85 -10.54 33.71
N SER A 90 -21.84 -11.68 34.41
CA SER A 90 -21.86 -13.02 33.78
C SER A 90 -23.04 -13.25 32.83
N TRP A 91 -24.22 -12.67 33.11
CA TRP A 91 -25.40 -12.78 32.24
C TRP A 91 -25.26 -11.99 30.94
N VAL A 92 -24.54 -10.87 30.94
CA VAL A 92 -24.27 -10.10 29.71
C VAL A 92 -23.24 -10.82 28.86
N ASN A 93 -22.19 -11.37 29.48
CA ASN A 93 -21.21 -12.20 28.78
C ASN A 93 -21.85 -13.45 28.14
N GLN A 94 -22.87 -14.06 28.77
CA GLN A 94 -23.63 -15.17 28.16
C GLN A 94 -24.38 -14.76 26.89
N GLN A 95 -24.83 -13.50 26.79
CA GLN A 95 -25.51 -12.99 25.59
C GLN A 95 -24.52 -12.54 24.50
N ILE A 96 -23.35 -12.05 24.90
CA ILE A 96 -22.31 -11.55 23.99
C ILE A 96 -21.42 -12.68 23.44
N PHE A 97 -21.23 -13.75 24.20
CA PHE A 97 -20.36 -14.87 23.83
C PHE A 97 -20.65 -15.46 22.44
N PRO A 98 -21.92 -15.76 22.06
CA PRO A 98 -22.22 -16.26 20.72
C PRO A 98 -21.82 -15.29 19.62
N ILE A 99 -21.93 -13.98 19.87
CA ILE A 99 -21.57 -12.92 18.92
C ILE A 99 -20.05 -12.88 18.73
N ARG A 100 -19.26 -12.91 19.83
CA ARG A 100 -17.79 -13.00 19.75
C ARG A 100 -17.36 -14.26 19.01
N GLN A 101 -18.00 -15.39 19.29
CA GLN A 101 -17.71 -16.66 18.63
C GLN A 101 -17.96 -16.58 17.11
N GLU A 102 -19.11 -16.02 16.70
CA GLU A 102 -19.42 -15.81 15.27
C GLU A 102 -18.37 -14.92 14.61
N ILE A 103 -18.00 -13.80 15.25
CA ILE A 103 -17.01 -12.86 14.73
C ILE A 103 -15.65 -13.55 14.54
N MET A 104 -15.15 -14.26 15.56
CA MET A 104 -13.86 -14.95 15.47
C MET A 104 -13.86 -16.07 14.43
N GLN A 105 -14.99 -16.75 14.23
CA GLN A 105 -15.14 -17.74 13.14
C GLN A 105 -15.07 -17.08 11.76
N ILE A 106 -15.73 -15.94 11.56
CA ILE A 106 -15.71 -15.19 10.30
C ILE A 106 -14.29 -14.66 10.03
N VAL A 107 -13.63 -14.09 11.05
CA VAL A 107 -12.24 -13.61 10.97
C VAL A 107 -11.29 -14.75 10.57
N THR A 108 -11.38 -15.89 11.26
CA THR A 108 -10.53 -17.06 10.99
C THR A 108 -10.74 -17.58 9.57
N ARG A 109 -11.98 -17.64 9.11
CA ARG A 109 -12.30 -18.03 7.73
C ARG A 109 -11.70 -17.06 6.71
N ALA A 110 -11.87 -15.76 6.92
CA ALA A 110 -11.37 -14.75 6.00
C ALA A 110 -9.83 -14.80 5.85
N VAL A 111 -9.10 -14.96 6.96
CA VAL A 111 -7.63 -15.09 6.89
C VAL A 111 -7.18 -16.39 6.23
N THR A 112 -7.94 -17.49 6.43
CA THR A 112 -7.64 -18.79 5.78
C THR A 112 -7.84 -18.71 4.28
N ASP A 113 -8.96 -18.16 3.83
CA ASP A 113 -9.27 -18.02 2.40
C ASP A 113 -8.30 -17.03 1.72
N LEU A 114 -7.93 -15.95 2.42
CA LEU A 114 -6.90 -15.01 1.96
C LEU A 114 -5.55 -15.72 1.75
N ARG A 115 -5.12 -16.53 2.72
CA ARG A 115 -3.89 -17.31 2.63
C ARG A 115 -3.92 -18.25 1.43
N GLU A 116 -5.02 -18.97 1.22
CA GLU A 116 -5.18 -19.90 0.11
C GLU A 116 -5.06 -19.18 -1.24
N LEU A 117 -5.76 -18.05 -1.41
CA LEU A 117 -5.72 -17.25 -2.64
C LEU A 117 -4.29 -16.78 -2.97
N VAL A 118 -3.61 -16.17 -2.00
CA VAL A 118 -2.24 -15.65 -2.21
C VAL A 118 -1.28 -16.80 -2.48
N TYR A 119 -1.42 -17.94 -1.79
CA TYR A 119 -0.58 -19.12 -1.99
C TYR A 119 -0.74 -19.68 -3.41
N LEU A 120 -1.98 -19.88 -3.88
CA LEU A 120 -2.24 -20.43 -5.21
C LEU A 120 -1.72 -19.51 -6.32
N ARG A 121 -1.89 -18.19 -6.16
CA ARG A 121 -1.37 -17.21 -7.11
C ARG A 121 0.16 -17.17 -7.10
N ASN A 122 0.80 -17.19 -5.93
CA ASN A 122 2.25 -17.23 -5.84
C ASN A 122 2.82 -18.51 -6.47
N GLN A 123 2.18 -19.66 -6.25
CA GLN A 123 2.55 -20.91 -6.91
C GLN A 123 2.44 -20.83 -8.44
N ALA A 124 1.45 -20.11 -8.97
CA ALA A 124 1.37 -19.86 -10.41
C ALA A 124 2.57 -19.02 -10.90
N TYR A 125 2.92 -17.94 -10.18
CA TYR A 125 4.07 -17.10 -10.51
C TYR A 125 5.42 -17.85 -10.40
N LEU A 126 5.63 -18.63 -9.35
CA LEU A 126 6.83 -19.48 -9.19
C LEU A 126 6.99 -20.45 -10.38
N ASN A 127 5.91 -21.13 -10.77
CA ASN A 127 5.94 -22.04 -11.91
C ASN A 127 6.21 -21.31 -13.23
N PHE A 128 5.62 -20.12 -13.42
CA PHE A 128 5.91 -19.28 -14.57
C PHE A 128 7.39 -18.87 -14.61
N HIS A 129 7.91 -18.32 -13.51
CA HIS A 129 9.29 -17.88 -13.42
C HIS A 129 10.28 -19.02 -13.72
N HIS A 130 10.06 -20.18 -13.09
CA HIS A 130 10.91 -21.35 -13.27
C HIS A 130 10.93 -21.87 -14.72
N ILE A 131 9.77 -21.92 -15.38
CA ILE A 131 9.63 -22.45 -16.76
C ILE A 131 10.20 -21.48 -17.80
N TYR A 132 10.04 -20.17 -17.58
CA TYR A 132 10.37 -19.16 -18.59
C TYR A 132 11.75 -18.55 -18.41
N TYR A 133 12.32 -18.56 -17.20
CA TYR A 133 13.58 -17.88 -16.92
C TYR A 133 14.63 -18.71 -16.19
N GLU A 134 14.27 -19.59 -15.25
CA GLU A 134 15.27 -20.40 -14.53
C GLU A 134 15.74 -21.66 -15.30
N ASN A 135 15.27 -21.85 -16.54
CA ASN A 135 15.67 -22.94 -17.44
C ASN A 135 15.85 -24.29 -16.71
N CYS A 136 14.83 -24.72 -15.98
CA CYS A 136 14.62 -26.07 -15.45
C CYS A 136 15.90 -26.86 -15.09
N GLY A 137 16.81 -26.32 -14.28
CA GLY A 137 17.97 -27.09 -13.79
C GLY A 137 18.86 -27.70 -14.88
N PHE A 138 18.79 -27.21 -16.11
CA PHE A 138 19.68 -27.62 -17.20
C PHE A 138 21.02 -26.88 -17.05
N SER A 139 21.76 -27.17 -15.98
CA SER A 139 23.18 -26.90 -15.96
C SER A 139 23.82 -27.93 -16.87
N GLY A 140 24.06 -27.57 -18.13
CA GLY A 140 24.99 -28.33 -18.95
C GLY A 140 26.30 -28.40 -18.19
N GLY A 141 26.58 -29.54 -17.57
CA GLY A 141 27.92 -29.82 -17.08
C GLY A 141 28.79 -29.77 -18.32
N GLY A 142 29.65 -28.75 -18.41
CA GLY A 142 30.56 -28.61 -19.54
C GLY A 142 31.23 -29.96 -19.76
N PHE A 143 31.09 -30.52 -20.96
CA PHE A 143 31.89 -31.67 -21.36
C PHE A 143 33.31 -31.14 -21.63
N ASP A 144 33.98 -30.68 -20.57
CA ASP A 144 35.31 -30.08 -20.65
C ASP A 144 36.30 -31.13 -21.12
N VAL A 145 36.70 -31.02 -22.38
CA VAL A 145 37.73 -31.87 -22.97
C VAL A 145 39.09 -31.21 -22.71
N PRO A 146 40.08 -31.93 -22.14
CA PRO A 146 41.42 -31.37 -21.93
C PRO A 146 42.04 -30.90 -23.25
N PHE A 147 42.79 -29.78 -23.22
CA PHE A 147 43.40 -29.12 -24.40
C PHE A 147 44.28 -30.03 -25.29
N TYR A 148 44.68 -31.21 -24.80
CA TYR A 148 45.53 -32.18 -25.52
C TYR A 148 44.79 -33.48 -25.91
N ALA A 149 43.46 -33.52 -25.79
CA ALA A 149 42.70 -34.70 -26.20
C ALA A 149 42.73 -34.88 -27.72
N ASP A 150 42.59 -36.13 -28.16
CA ASP A 150 42.39 -36.44 -29.58
C ASP A 150 41.17 -35.65 -30.11
N PRO A 151 41.28 -34.97 -31.26
CA PRO A 151 40.18 -34.20 -31.87
C PRO A 151 38.84 -34.94 -31.95
N LYS A 152 38.85 -36.28 -32.06
CA LYS A 152 37.63 -37.10 -32.04
C LYS A 152 36.85 -37.05 -30.72
N HIS A 153 37.55 -36.83 -29.61
CA HIS A 153 36.92 -36.70 -28.29
C HIS A 153 36.27 -35.32 -28.12
N GLN A 154 36.83 -34.29 -28.76
CA GLN A 154 36.22 -32.97 -28.82
C GLN A 154 34.94 -32.99 -29.66
N GLU A 155 34.97 -33.61 -30.84
CA GLU A 155 33.78 -33.76 -31.70
C GLU A 155 32.65 -34.54 -31.00
N GLU A 156 32.98 -35.59 -30.24
CA GLU A 156 32.00 -36.36 -29.47
C GLU A 156 31.43 -35.57 -28.27
N ALA A 157 32.23 -34.74 -27.61
CA ALA A 157 31.77 -33.86 -26.53
C ALA A 157 30.80 -32.80 -27.05
N GLU A 158 31.16 -32.12 -28.15
CA GLU A 158 30.31 -31.14 -28.82
C GLU A 158 28.99 -31.78 -29.29
N ARG A 159 29.04 -33.00 -29.83
CA ARG A 159 27.83 -33.76 -30.22
C ARG A 159 26.92 -34.04 -29.03
N ARG A 160 27.46 -34.50 -27.90
CA ARG A 160 26.68 -34.80 -26.68
C ARG A 160 26.09 -33.54 -26.04
N GLU A 161 26.84 -32.45 -26.06
CA GLU A 161 26.36 -31.16 -25.61
C GLU A 161 25.19 -30.68 -26.49
N ALA A 162 25.32 -30.77 -27.82
CA ALA A 162 24.23 -30.42 -28.73
C ALA A 162 22.99 -31.32 -28.55
N GLU A 163 23.17 -32.64 -28.36
CA GLU A 163 22.07 -33.58 -28.06
C GLU A 163 21.38 -33.24 -26.73
N TYR A 164 22.16 -32.87 -25.71
CA TYR A 164 21.64 -32.44 -24.41
C TYR A 164 20.81 -31.16 -24.52
N TRP A 165 21.32 -30.12 -25.20
CA TRP A 165 20.60 -28.86 -25.37
C TRP A 165 19.34 -29.03 -26.22
N ALA A 166 19.39 -29.85 -27.28
CA ALA A 166 18.20 -30.16 -28.08
C ALA A 166 17.11 -30.89 -27.27
N PHE A 167 17.51 -31.77 -26.33
CA PHE A 167 16.57 -32.38 -25.40
C PHE A 167 15.99 -31.36 -24.40
N ALA A 168 16.84 -30.51 -23.84
CA ALA A 168 16.45 -29.46 -22.90
C ALA A 168 15.43 -28.49 -23.50
N GLU A 169 15.68 -27.99 -24.71
CA GLU A 169 14.76 -27.11 -25.44
C GLU A 169 13.39 -27.76 -25.65
N LYS A 170 13.35 -29.05 -25.99
CA LYS A 170 12.11 -29.79 -26.18
C LYS A 170 11.32 -29.94 -24.89
N GLU A 171 12.00 -30.21 -23.77
CA GLU A 171 11.36 -30.34 -22.45
C GLU A 171 10.83 -28.99 -21.95
N ILE A 172 11.60 -27.91 -22.14
CA ILE A 172 11.17 -26.54 -21.80
C ILE A 172 9.91 -26.17 -22.59
N GLU A 173 9.86 -26.45 -23.89
CA GLU A 173 8.69 -26.16 -24.71
C GLU A 173 7.46 -26.99 -24.29
N PHE A 174 7.67 -28.25 -23.88
CA PHE A 174 6.62 -29.09 -23.33
C PHE A 174 6.04 -28.51 -22.02
N GLU A 175 6.89 -28.10 -21.07
CA GLU A 175 6.45 -27.48 -19.82
C GLU A 175 5.77 -26.12 -20.05
N LYS A 176 6.27 -25.29 -20.99
CA LYS A 176 5.59 -24.05 -21.43
C LYS A 176 4.18 -24.34 -21.95
N SER A 177 4.03 -25.35 -22.81
CA SER A 177 2.72 -25.77 -23.34
C SER A 177 1.78 -26.26 -22.22
N LYS A 178 2.30 -27.03 -21.26
CA LYS A 178 1.54 -27.55 -20.11
C LYS A 178 1.10 -26.43 -19.17
N HIS A 179 2.00 -25.50 -18.86
CA HIS A 179 1.69 -24.28 -18.10
C HIS A 179 0.59 -23.47 -18.78
N LYS A 180 0.76 -23.16 -20.07
CA LYS A 180 -0.22 -22.42 -20.85
C LYS A 180 -1.59 -23.11 -20.84
N LYS A 181 -1.62 -24.44 -21.05
CA LYS A 181 -2.87 -25.22 -21.02
C LYS A 181 -3.59 -25.13 -19.67
N LYS A 182 -2.86 -25.17 -18.55
CA LYS A 182 -3.44 -25.07 -17.21
C LYS A 182 -3.93 -23.66 -16.89
N TYR A 183 -3.05 -22.68 -16.96
CA TYR A 183 -3.28 -21.33 -16.46
C TYR A 183 -4.01 -20.40 -17.44
N SER A 184 -4.03 -20.73 -18.74
CA SER A 184 -4.87 -20.02 -19.72
C SER A 184 -6.27 -20.64 -19.87
N SER A 185 -6.56 -21.76 -19.20
CA SER A 185 -7.87 -22.40 -19.28
C SER A 185 -8.96 -21.51 -18.69
N HIS A 186 -10.16 -21.56 -19.27
CA HIS A 186 -11.31 -20.85 -18.75
C HIS A 186 -11.66 -21.33 -17.32
N GLU A 187 -11.58 -22.64 -17.09
CA GLU A 187 -11.83 -23.26 -15.78
C GLU A 187 -10.90 -22.70 -14.69
N TYR A 188 -9.61 -22.53 -14.99
CA TYR A 188 -8.67 -21.94 -14.03
C TYR A 188 -9.03 -20.48 -13.73
N LYS A 189 -9.30 -19.67 -14.76
CA LYS A 189 -9.64 -18.25 -14.61
C LYS A 189 -10.93 -18.07 -13.80
N GLU A 190 -11.96 -18.86 -14.09
CA GLU A 190 -13.22 -18.84 -13.35
C GLU A 190 -13.03 -19.24 -11.89
N LYS A 191 -12.24 -20.29 -11.62
CA LYS A 191 -11.91 -20.70 -10.24
C LYS A 191 -11.15 -19.62 -9.46
N ASP A 192 -10.15 -18.99 -10.08
CA ASP A 192 -9.39 -17.89 -9.45
C ASP A 192 -10.29 -16.67 -9.19
N GLU A 193 -11.14 -16.29 -10.13
CA GLU A 193 -12.07 -15.17 -9.99
C GLU A 193 -13.14 -15.41 -8.91
N LEU A 194 -13.68 -16.62 -8.85
CA LEU A 194 -14.62 -17.02 -7.80
C LEU A 194 -13.96 -16.98 -6.41
N LEU A 195 -12.74 -17.51 -6.29
CA LEU A 195 -11.99 -17.48 -5.03
C LEU A 195 -11.67 -16.03 -4.63
N PHE A 196 -11.18 -15.22 -5.56
CA PHE A 196 -10.91 -13.80 -5.35
C PHE A 196 -12.15 -13.06 -4.86
N THR A 197 -13.28 -13.21 -5.55
CA THR A 197 -14.54 -12.58 -5.17
C THR A 197 -15.01 -13.04 -3.79
N SER A 198 -14.90 -14.34 -3.50
CA SER A 198 -15.23 -14.89 -2.18
C SER A 198 -14.36 -14.29 -1.07
N VAL A 199 -13.05 -14.17 -1.29
CA VAL A 199 -12.11 -13.60 -0.33
C VAL A 199 -12.43 -12.13 -0.05
N ILE A 200 -12.67 -11.33 -1.09
CA ILE A 200 -13.04 -9.91 -0.93
C ILE A 200 -14.34 -9.79 -0.13
N CYS A 201 -15.36 -10.58 -0.44
CA CYS A 201 -16.61 -10.61 0.31
C CYS A 201 -16.41 -10.98 1.79
N HIS A 202 -15.54 -11.96 2.08
CA HIS A 202 -15.22 -12.34 3.47
C HIS A 202 -14.48 -11.23 4.21
N ILE A 203 -13.51 -10.56 3.57
CA ILE A 203 -12.80 -9.42 4.14
C ILE A 203 -13.78 -8.28 4.46
N GLU A 204 -14.66 -7.93 3.54
CA GLU A 204 -15.68 -6.89 3.77
C GLU A 204 -16.65 -7.26 4.89
N SER A 205 -17.03 -8.54 4.98
CA SER A 205 -17.84 -9.06 6.08
C SER A 205 -17.13 -8.91 7.43
N VAL A 206 -15.84 -9.23 7.50
CA VAL A 206 -15.02 -9.03 8.71
C VAL A 206 -14.99 -7.56 9.10
N LEU A 207 -14.65 -6.66 8.18
CA LEU A 207 -14.56 -5.22 8.46
C LEU A 207 -15.89 -4.66 8.99
N SER A 208 -17.00 -5.05 8.37
CA SER A 208 -18.34 -4.68 8.82
C SER A 208 -18.66 -5.22 10.22
N LYS A 209 -18.35 -6.50 10.48
CA LYS A 209 -18.61 -7.15 11.77
C LYS A 209 -17.74 -6.60 12.90
N LEU A 210 -16.47 -6.33 12.65
CA LEU A 210 -15.58 -5.70 13.63
C LEU A 210 -16.05 -4.28 13.95
N SER A 211 -16.36 -3.47 12.94
CA SER A 211 -16.87 -2.10 13.12
C SER A 211 -18.18 -2.05 13.90
N LEU A 212 -19.13 -2.94 13.60
CA LEU A 212 -20.42 -3.00 14.30
C LEU A 212 -20.27 -3.41 15.78
N ASN A 213 -19.28 -4.23 16.10
CA ASN A 213 -19.15 -4.88 17.41
C ASN A 213 -17.93 -4.39 18.21
N GLN A 214 -17.34 -3.25 17.86
CA GLN A 214 -16.15 -2.71 18.55
C GLN A 214 -16.33 -2.62 20.07
N ALA A 215 -17.52 -2.24 20.54
CA ALA A 215 -17.80 -2.08 21.97
C ALA A 215 -17.76 -3.39 22.78
N ILE A 216 -17.85 -4.55 22.12
CA ILE A 216 -17.87 -5.86 22.79
C ILE A 216 -16.60 -6.67 22.53
N LEU A 217 -15.67 -6.18 21.70
CA LEU A 217 -14.41 -6.85 21.36
C LEU A 217 -13.26 -6.20 22.11
N SER A 218 -12.16 -6.94 22.28
CA SER A 218 -10.91 -6.36 22.77
C SER A 218 -10.28 -5.42 21.73
N PRO A 219 -9.50 -4.40 22.16
CA PRO A 219 -8.83 -3.48 21.25
C PRO A 219 -7.97 -4.19 20.19
N ASN A 220 -7.23 -5.23 20.60
CA ASN A 220 -6.37 -5.99 19.69
C ASN A 220 -7.17 -6.74 18.61
N THR A 221 -8.39 -7.20 18.92
CA THR A 221 -9.28 -7.81 17.92
C THR A 221 -9.84 -6.77 16.96
N VAL A 222 -10.09 -5.54 17.43
CA VAL A 222 -10.52 -4.43 16.57
C VAL A 222 -9.39 -4.01 15.62
N GLU A 223 -8.14 -3.98 16.08
CA GLU A 223 -6.95 -3.65 15.27
C GLU A 223 -6.74 -4.60 14.07
N LEU A 224 -7.35 -5.78 14.06
CA LEU A 224 -7.35 -6.65 12.88
C LEU A 224 -7.99 -5.97 11.66
N SER A 225 -8.85 -4.94 11.85
CA SER A 225 -9.40 -4.17 10.74
C SER A 225 -8.31 -3.60 9.85
N ASP A 226 -7.21 -3.11 10.43
CA ASP A 226 -6.13 -2.46 9.69
C ASP A 226 -5.43 -3.47 8.76
N PHE A 227 -5.21 -4.69 9.26
CA PHE A 227 -4.67 -5.78 8.46
C PHE A 227 -5.62 -6.16 7.31
N PHE A 228 -6.92 -6.29 7.59
CA PHE A 228 -7.89 -6.66 6.56
C PHE A 228 -8.12 -5.56 5.52
N GLU A 229 -8.05 -4.29 5.90
CA GLU A 229 -8.03 -3.16 4.96
C GLU A 229 -6.77 -3.19 4.09
N TYR A 230 -5.59 -3.34 4.69
CA TYR A 230 -4.33 -3.50 3.96
C TYR A 230 -4.39 -4.67 2.96
N ALA A 231 -4.89 -5.83 3.39
CA ALA A 231 -5.03 -7.01 2.55
C ALA A 231 -5.97 -6.75 1.36
N LYS A 232 -7.11 -6.10 1.59
CA LYS A 232 -8.05 -5.72 0.53
C LYS A 232 -7.39 -4.79 -0.49
N THR A 233 -6.67 -3.77 -0.02
CA THR A 233 -5.96 -2.83 -0.90
C THR A 233 -4.88 -3.54 -1.70
N LYS A 234 -4.06 -4.40 -1.08
CA LYS A 234 -3.02 -5.16 -1.77
C LYS A 234 -3.58 -6.13 -2.81
N LEU A 235 -4.71 -6.78 -2.54
CA LEU A 235 -5.37 -7.68 -3.49
C LEU A 235 -5.99 -6.95 -4.70
N THR A 236 -6.45 -5.71 -4.50
CA THR A 236 -7.16 -4.93 -5.53
C THR A 236 -6.23 -3.98 -6.29
N SER A 237 -5.04 -3.68 -5.76
CA SER A 237 -4.01 -2.94 -6.50
C SER A 237 -3.59 -3.75 -7.73
N SER A 238 -3.80 -3.19 -8.91
CA SER A 238 -3.37 -3.77 -10.18
C SER A 238 -1.85 -3.84 -10.24
N GLN A 239 -1.29 -5.01 -9.93
CA GLN A 239 0.12 -5.32 -10.19
C GLN A 239 0.23 -5.91 -11.60
N GLN A 240 0.11 -5.06 -12.62
CA GLN A 240 0.36 -5.44 -14.00
C GLN A 240 1.80 -5.12 -14.35
N PHE A 241 2.45 -6.01 -15.10
CA PHE A 241 3.73 -5.71 -15.69
C PHE A 241 3.58 -4.56 -16.69
N ASP A 242 4.29 -3.47 -16.45
CA ASP A 242 4.38 -2.37 -17.39
C ASP A 242 5.72 -2.45 -18.14
N HIS A 243 5.63 -2.65 -19.46
CA HIS A 243 6.81 -2.69 -20.32
C HIS A 243 7.55 -1.34 -20.37
N ASP A 244 6.89 -0.24 -19.98
CA ASP A 244 7.46 1.11 -20.00
C ASP A 244 8.27 1.46 -18.74
N GLU A 245 8.21 0.65 -17.68
CA GLU A 245 8.93 0.89 -16.41
C GLU A 245 10.42 0.51 -16.45
N GLY A 246 10.91 -0.04 -17.56
CA GLY A 246 12.33 -0.36 -17.75
C GLY A 246 12.86 -1.53 -16.91
N ILE A 247 11.97 -2.26 -16.23
CA ILE A 247 12.25 -3.51 -15.53
C ILE A 247 12.06 -4.67 -16.52
N SER A 248 12.98 -5.64 -16.53
CA SER A 248 12.82 -6.84 -17.35
C SER A 248 11.68 -7.72 -16.83
N GLU A 249 11.02 -8.49 -17.70
CA GLU A 249 9.94 -9.39 -17.29
C GLU A 249 10.44 -10.44 -16.26
N TRP A 250 11.72 -10.82 -16.35
CA TRP A 250 12.41 -11.65 -15.37
C TRP A 250 12.47 -10.97 -13.99
N GLU A 251 13.07 -9.77 -13.89
CA GLU A 251 13.16 -9.00 -12.63
C GLU A 251 11.78 -8.73 -12.03
N TRP A 252 10.78 -8.42 -12.88
CA TRP A 252 9.42 -8.21 -12.43
C TRP A 252 8.82 -9.49 -11.84
N SER A 253 9.05 -10.64 -12.48
CA SER A 253 8.53 -11.91 -11.99
C SER A 253 9.17 -12.35 -10.66
N GLU A 254 10.47 -12.11 -10.45
CA GLU A 254 11.13 -12.31 -9.15
C GLU A 254 10.53 -11.40 -8.08
N TYR A 255 10.39 -10.10 -8.40
CA TYR A 255 9.80 -9.13 -7.50
C TYR A 255 8.39 -9.52 -7.05
N MET A 256 7.56 -9.99 -7.98
CA MET A 256 6.20 -10.44 -7.68
C MET A 256 6.17 -11.68 -6.78
N ILE A 257 7.09 -12.62 -6.98
CA ILE A 257 7.24 -13.79 -6.09
C ILE A 257 7.63 -13.32 -4.69
N GLU A 258 8.66 -12.48 -4.58
CA GLU A 258 9.16 -11.98 -3.30
C GLU A 258 8.07 -11.20 -2.53
N GLU A 259 7.31 -10.34 -3.21
CA GLU A 259 6.23 -9.56 -2.60
C GLU A 259 5.05 -10.43 -2.12
N ASN A 260 4.76 -11.52 -2.84
CA ASN A 260 3.76 -12.49 -2.43
C ASN A 260 4.25 -13.35 -1.26
N GLU A 261 5.52 -13.75 -1.24
CA GLU A 261 6.12 -14.48 -0.13
C GLU A 261 6.15 -13.66 1.16
N LYS A 262 6.54 -12.38 1.08
CA LYS A 262 6.45 -11.44 2.20
C LYS A 262 5.03 -11.31 2.70
N PHE A 263 4.05 -11.23 1.80
CA PHE A 263 2.65 -11.13 2.18
C PHE A 263 2.13 -12.41 2.85
N LEU A 264 2.50 -13.59 2.32
CA LEU A 264 2.17 -14.88 2.93
C LEU A 264 2.75 -15.00 4.33
N ALA A 265 3.99 -14.57 4.55
CA ALA A 265 4.61 -14.58 5.87
C ALA A 265 3.85 -13.68 6.86
N GLU A 266 3.40 -12.50 6.44
CA GLU A 266 2.56 -11.63 7.27
C GLU A 266 1.19 -12.26 7.54
N ILE A 267 0.55 -12.88 6.53
CA ILE A 267 -0.71 -13.61 6.70
C ILE A 267 -0.56 -14.75 7.73
N ASP A 268 0.51 -15.53 7.65
CA ASP A 268 0.77 -16.64 8.59
C ASP A 268 0.99 -16.15 10.03
N LYS A 269 1.66 -15.01 10.19
CA LYS A 269 1.80 -14.33 11.47
C LYS A 269 0.46 -13.85 12.01
N GLN A 270 -0.36 -13.19 11.19
CA GLN A 270 -1.70 -12.74 11.58
C GLN A 270 -2.64 -13.90 11.87
N HIS A 271 -2.56 -14.99 11.13
CA HIS A 271 -3.31 -16.21 11.39
C HIS A 271 -2.96 -16.79 12.78
N SER A 272 -1.68 -16.80 13.14
CA SER A 272 -1.24 -17.20 14.48
C SER A 272 -1.77 -16.26 15.55
N HIS A 273 -1.72 -14.95 15.31
CA HIS A 273 -2.26 -13.94 16.22
C HIS A 273 -3.78 -14.06 16.42
N ILE A 274 -4.54 -14.28 15.35
CA ILE A 274 -6.00 -14.52 15.40
C ILE A 274 -6.33 -15.73 16.27
N ASN A 275 -5.54 -16.80 16.21
CA ASN A 275 -5.74 -17.98 17.07
C ASN A 275 -5.53 -17.65 18.56
N GLU A 276 -4.60 -16.76 18.88
CA GLU A 276 -4.37 -16.28 20.25
C GLU A 276 -5.52 -15.37 20.71
N LEU A 277 -5.91 -14.40 19.88
CA LEU A 277 -7.06 -13.52 20.14
C LEU A 277 -8.35 -14.31 20.32
N THR A 278 -8.58 -15.34 19.51
CA THR A 278 -9.75 -16.22 19.62
C THR A 278 -9.79 -16.90 20.99
N LYS A 279 -8.64 -17.33 21.53
CA LYS A 279 -8.59 -17.89 22.89
C LYS A 279 -8.94 -16.82 23.92
N THR A 280 -8.38 -15.61 23.80
CA THR A 280 -8.64 -14.52 24.75
C THR A 280 -10.11 -14.06 24.72
N GLU A 281 -10.70 -13.91 23.54
CA GLU A 281 -12.08 -13.44 23.37
C GLU A 281 -13.12 -14.47 23.83
N LEU A 282 -12.79 -15.76 23.72
CA LEU A 282 -13.69 -16.86 24.03
C LEU A 282 -13.40 -17.52 25.39
N PHE A 283 -12.29 -17.21 26.07
CA PHE A 283 -12.08 -17.64 27.44
C PHE A 283 -12.92 -16.79 28.40
N PHE A 284 -13.88 -17.44 29.06
CA PHE A 284 -14.43 -16.94 30.30
C PHE A 284 -13.34 -17.10 31.38
N ASP A 285 -12.79 -16.00 31.86
CA ASP A 285 -11.95 -16.07 33.05
C ASP A 285 -12.85 -16.32 34.28
N SER A 286 -13.09 -17.60 34.55
CA SER A 286 -13.76 -18.08 35.77
C SER A 286 -12.90 -17.92 37.03
N SER A 287 -11.70 -17.33 36.90
CA SER A 287 -10.79 -17.12 38.02
C SER A 287 -11.01 -15.81 38.79
N ASN A 288 -11.89 -14.91 38.32
CA ASN A 288 -12.49 -13.88 39.18
C ASN A 288 -13.66 -14.44 40.00
N ASN A 289 -13.39 -15.51 40.75
CA ASN A 289 -14.10 -15.78 41.98
C ASN A 289 -13.35 -15.02 43.07
N PHE A 290 -13.85 -13.83 43.44
CA PHE A 290 -14.05 -13.32 44.81
C PHE A 290 -14.46 -11.84 44.78
#